data_AF-A0A7L9RUY9-F1
#
_entry.id   AF-A0A7L9RUY9-F1
#
_cell.length_a   1.000
_cell.length_b   1.000
_cell.length_c   1.000
_cell.angle_alpha   90.00
_cell.angle_beta   90.00
_cell.angle_gamma   90.00
#
_symmetry.space_group_name_H-M   'P 1'
#
loop_
_entity.id
_entity.type
_entity.pdbx_description
1 polymer ?
#
loop_
_entity_poly.entity_id
_entity_poly.type
_entity_poly.pdbx_seq_one_letter_code
_entity_poly.pdbx_strand_id
1 'polypeptide(L)'
;MKLIVILVCVCIPIFGKTFSLMHPAYNKSQDIRGLTLNGIVFISDKDWVIWINRQRITPTKTPEWLKIIKITDTTVECEYLHDKLWYQVTLEPYDTFTPNIKAEETTQTTANE
;
A
#
# COMPACT_ATOMS: atom_id res chain seq x y z
N MET A 1 -19.84 -69.07 -13.11
CA MET A 1 -19.12 -68.58 -11.89
C MET A 1 -18.29 -67.38 -12.33
N LYS A 2 -18.81 -66.17 -12.08
CA LYS A 2 -18.34 -65.21 -11.06
C LYS A 2 -16.89 -64.74 -11.26
N LEU A 3 -16.74 -63.53 -11.80
CA LEU A 3 -15.82 -62.54 -11.22
C LEU A 3 -16.35 -61.13 -11.50
N ILE A 4 -17.00 -60.55 -10.49
CA ILE A 4 -17.39 -59.13 -10.46
C ILE A 4 -16.21 -58.41 -9.82
N VAL A 5 -15.51 -57.59 -10.60
CA VAL A 5 -14.47 -56.70 -10.08
C VAL A 5 -15.18 -55.48 -9.49
N ILE A 6 -15.39 -55.50 -8.17
CA ILE A 6 -15.86 -54.34 -7.42
C ILE A 6 -14.66 -53.40 -7.29
N LEU A 7 -14.59 -52.40 -8.17
CA LEU A 7 -13.67 -51.29 -8.05
C LEU A 7 -14.18 -50.40 -6.90
N VAL A 8 -13.78 -50.74 -5.68
CA VAL A 8 -14.01 -49.88 -4.51
C VAL A 8 -13.11 -48.66 -4.69
N CYS A 9 -13.72 -47.56 -5.11
CA CYS A 9 -13.09 -46.25 -5.16
C CYS A 9 -12.85 -45.81 -3.71
N VAL A 10 -11.68 -46.16 -3.16
CA VAL A 10 -11.24 -45.71 -1.85
C VAL A 10 -10.95 -44.22 -1.96
N CYS A 11 -11.86 -43.40 -1.42
CA CYS A 11 -11.62 -41.99 -1.15
C CYS A 11 -10.35 -41.85 -0.30
N ILE A 12 -9.26 -41.40 -0.92
CA ILE A 12 -8.11 -40.87 -0.20
C ILE A 12 -8.45 -39.41 0.10
N PRO A 13 -8.67 -39.00 1.36
CA PRO A 13 -8.67 -37.59 1.70
C PRO A 13 -7.22 -37.09 1.57
N ILE A 14 -6.91 -36.46 0.44
CA ILE A 14 -5.68 -35.69 0.30
C ILE A 14 -5.87 -34.46 1.17
N PHE A 15 -5.43 -34.59 2.42
CA PHE A 15 -5.31 -33.51 3.39
C PHE A 15 -4.20 -32.56 2.93
N GLY A 16 -4.51 -31.77 1.89
CA GLY A 16 -3.63 -30.78 1.29
C GLY A 16 -3.53 -29.52 2.16
N LYS A 17 -2.97 -29.65 3.35
CA LYS A 17 -2.40 -28.51 4.08
C LYS A 17 -1.05 -28.15 3.44
N THR A 18 -1.08 -27.37 2.37
CA THR A 18 0.03 -26.57 1.85
C THR A 18 -0.64 -25.61 0.87
N PHE A 19 -0.56 -24.29 0.98
CA PHE A 19 0.59 -23.47 1.23
C PHE A 19 -0.02 -22.15 1.70
N SER A 20 0.21 -21.75 2.96
CA SER A 20 0.16 -20.31 3.22
C SER A 20 1.20 -19.75 2.27
N LEU A 21 0.77 -19.02 1.24
CA LEU A 21 1.64 -18.10 0.55
C LEU A 21 2.11 -17.15 1.63
N MET A 22 3.27 -17.51 2.16
CA MET A 22 4.17 -16.67 2.91
C MET A 22 4.45 -15.52 1.96
N HIS A 23 3.56 -14.54 1.99
CA HIS A 23 3.86 -13.23 1.46
C HIS A 23 5.10 -12.81 2.25
N PRO A 24 6.22 -12.52 1.57
CA PRO A 24 7.36 -11.96 2.27
C PRO A 24 6.82 -10.79 3.06
N ALA A 25 7.03 -10.81 4.38
CA ALA A 25 6.86 -9.62 5.19
C ALA A 25 7.65 -8.54 4.46
N TYR A 26 6.94 -7.61 3.83
CA TYR A 26 7.51 -6.46 3.15
C TYR A 26 8.09 -5.57 4.23
N ASN A 27 9.27 -5.97 4.71
CA ASN A 27 10.04 -5.31 5.72
C ASN A 27 11.39 -4.99 5.11
N LYS A 28 11.40 -3.87 4.40
CA LYS A 28 12.49 -2.92 4.47
C LYS A 28 11.78 -1.61 4.24
N SER A 29 11.88 -0.70 5.20
CA SER A 29 11.66 0.71 4.97
C SER A 29 12.40 1.06 3.67
N GLN A 30 11.71 1.00 2.53
CA GLN A 30 12.20 1.71 1.37
C GLN A 30 12.30 3.13 1.91
N ASP A 31 13.53 3.66 1.89
CA ASP A 31 13.82 5.05 2.13
C ASP A 31 13.14 5.81 0.98
N ILE A 32 11.82 5.87 1.05
CA ILE A 32 10.93 6.56 0.15
C ILE A 32 11.11 8.01 0.55
N ARG A 33 12.16 8.62 0.01
CA ARG A 33 12.47 10.03 0.23
C ARG A 33 11.41 10.95 -0.35
N GLY A 34 10.46 10.43 -1.13
CA GLY A 34 9.39 11.21 -1.71
C GLY A 34 8.22 10.37 -2.21
N LEU A 35 7.10 11.03 -2.43
CA LEU A 35 5.87 10.48 -2.95
C LEU A 35 5.75 10.85 -4.43
N THR A 36 5.89 9.89 -5.34
CA THR A 36 5.68 10.12 -6.78
C THR A 36 4.38 9.49 -7.22
N LEU A 37 3.49 10.28 -7.83
CA LEU A 37 2.28 9.76 -8.47
C LEU A 37 2.60 9.38 -9.91
N ASN A 38 2.54 8.10 -10.25
CA ASN A 38 2.86 7.60 -11.59
C ASN A 38 1.64 7.55 -12.53
N GLY A 39 0.43 7.52 -12.00
CA GLY A 39 -0.77 7.46 -12.82
C GLY A 39 -2.05 7.34 -11.99
N ILE A 40 -3.16 7.69 -12.64
CA ILE A 40 -4.51 7.67 -12.09
C ILE A 40 -5.44 6.99 -13.09
N VAL A 41 -6.26 6.08 -12.60
CA VAL A 41 -7.47 5.58 -13.28
C VAL A 41 -8.62 5.80 -12.32
N PHE A 42 -9.53 6.71 -12.66
CA PHE A 42 -10.67 7.06 -11.83
C PHE A 42 -11.97 6.70 -12.55
N ILE A 43 -12.81 5.88 -11.90
CA ILE A 43 -14.15 5.55 -12.37
C ILE A 43 -15.18 6.17 -11.42
N SER A 44 -14.98 6.01 -10.11
CA SER A 44 -15.79 6.62 -9.05
C SER A 44 -15.05 6.64 -7.72
N ASP A 45 -15.61 7.28 -6.69
CA ASP A 45 -15.03 7.30 -5.33
C ASP A 45 -14.83 5.90 -4.73
N LYS A 46 -15.58 4.90 -5.20
CA LYS A 46 -15.49 3.51 -4.77
C LYS A 46 -14.63 2.63 -5.68
N ASP A 47 -14.26 3.15 -6.85
CA ASP A 47 -13.53 2.41 -7.87
C ASP A 47 -12.51 3.31 -8.56
N TRP A 48 -11.29 3.25 -8.05
CA TRP A 48 -10.13 3.95 -8.57
C TRP A 48 -8.89 3.10 -8.38
N VAL A 49 -7.89 3.37 -9.22
CA VAL A 49 -6.56 2.78 -9.14
C VAL A 49 -5.56 3.90 -9.31
N ILE A 50 -4.64 4.03 -8.37
CA ILE A 50 -3.51 4.95 -8.48
C ILE A 50 -2.21 4.17 -8.39
N TRP A 51 -1.16 4.71 -8.99
CA TRP A 51 0.18 4.16 -8.86
C TRP A 51 1.05 5.17 -8.14
N ILE A 52 1.47 4.86 -6.92
CA ILE A 52 2.37 5.71 -6.13
C ILE A 52 3.67 4.95 -5.92
N ASN A 53 4.81 5.57 -6.22
CA ASN A 53 6.13 4.95 -6.12
C ASN A 53 6.20 3.58 -6.81
N ARG A 54 5.57 3.48 -7.99
CA ARG A 54 5.42 2.26 -8.80
C ARG A 54 4.61 1.14 -8.13
N GLN A 55 3.99 1.41 -6.98
CA GLN A 55 3.08 0.49 -6.30
C GLN A 55 1.63 0.82 -6.66
N ARG A 56 0.87 -0.21 -7.01
CA ARG A 56 -0.58 -0.10 -7.26
C ARG A 56 -1.33 0.03 -5.94
N ILE A 57 -2.15 1.06 -5.82
CA ILE A 57 -3.00 1.34 -4.66
C ILE A 57 -4.46 1.39 -5.13
N THR A 58 -5.34 0.78 -4.33
CA THR A 58 -6.78 0.66 -4.59
C THR A 58 -7.55 0.92 -3.31
N PRO A 59 -8.86 1.25 -3.34
CA PRO A 59 -9.65 1.54 -2.15
C PRO A 59 -9.57 0.47 -1.05
N THR A 60 -9.41 -0.81 -1.43
CA THR A 60 -9.34 -1.95 -0.51
C THR A 60 -7.92 -2.31 -0.06
N LYS A 61 -6.89 -1.67 -0.64
CA LYS A 61 -5.47 -1.98 -0.43
C LYS A 61 -4.66 -0.69 -0.37
N THR A 62 -4.98 0.16 0.60
CA THR A 62 -4.22 1.37 0.92
C THR A 62 -3.22 1.05 2.04
N PRO A 63 -1.92 1.34 1.86
CA PRO A 63 -0.93 1.12 2.91
C PRO A 63 -1.09 2.11 4.06
N GLU A 64 -0.69 1.74 5.27
CA GLU A 64 -0.87 2.55 6.49
C GLU A 64 -0.15 3.91 6.47
N TRP A 65 0.91 4.05 5.67
CA TRP A 65 1.67 5.29 5.51
C TRP A 65 1.01 6.30 4.55
N LEU A 66 -0.15 5.95 3.97
CA LEU A 66 -0.87 6.78 3.03
C LEU A 66 -2.35 6.81 3.39
N LYS A 67 -2.93 7.99 3.42
CA LYS A 67 -4.38 8.17 3.58
C LYS A 67 -4.90 8.99 2.42
N ILE A 68 -5.85 8.44 1.67
CA ILE A 68 -6.48 9.13 0.56
C ILE A 68 -7.60 10.01 1.11
N ILE A 69 -7.54 11.31 0.83
CA ILE A 69 -8.59 12.27 1.19
C ILE A 69 -9.59 12.37 0.03
N LYS A 70 -9.09 12.61 -1.18
CA LYS A 70 -9.90 12.81 -2.38
C LYS A 70 -9.12 12.39 -3.62
N ILE A 71 -9.81 11.78 -4.58
CA ILE A 71 -9.24 11.45 -5.89
C ILE A 71 -10.15 12.03 -6.96
N THR A 72 -9.56 12.63 -7.97
CA THR A 72 -10.22 12.98 -9.23
C THR A 72 -9.57 12.22 -10.38
N ASP A 73 -10.05 12.43 -11.60
CA ASP A 73 -9.41 11.95 -12.83
C ASP A 73 -8.01 12.55 -13.08
N THR A 74 -7.68 13.63 -12.38
CA THR A 74 -6.53 14.51 -12.65
C THR A 74 -5.62 14.70 -11.44
N THR A 75 -6.13 14.52 -10.22
CA THR A 75 -5.39 14.83 -8.99
C THR A 75 -5.68 13.80 -7.91
N VAL A 76 -4.72 13.65 -6.99
CA VAL A 76 -4.87 12.85 -5.76
C VAL A 76 -4.50 13.73 -4.58
N GLU A 77 -5.46 13.98 -3.70
CA GLU A 77 -5.26 14.62 -2.40
C GLU A 77 -5.09 13.53 -1.33
N CYS A 78 -3.97 13.55 -0.62
CA CYS A 78 -3.63 12.53 0.35
C CYS A 78 -2.81 13.08 1.53
N GLU A 79 -2.84 12.34 2.64
CA GLU A 79 -1.89 12.50 3.74
C GLU A 79 -0.82 11.41 3.62
N TYR A 80 0.45 11.81 3.66
CA TYR A 80 1.62 10.96 3.58
C TYR A 80 2.36 10.96 4.91
N LEU A 81 2.59 9.79 5.49
CA LEU A 81 3.35 9.61 6.72
C LEU A 81 4.84 9.43 6.39
N HIS A 82 5.65 10.39 6.81
CA HIS A 82 7.11 10.34 6.70
C HIS A 82 7.74 10.79 8.03
N ASP A 83 8.69 10.01 8.57
CA ASP A 83 9.36 10.31 9.84
C ASP A 83 8.40 10.67 11.00
N LYS A 84 7.27 9.95 11.09
CA LYS A 84 6.20 10.15 12.09
C LYS A 84 5.40 11.46 11.95
N LEU A 85 5.64 12.23 10.89
CA LEU A 85 4.88 13.42 10.55
C LEU A 85 3.97 13.14 9.36
N TRP A 86 2.73 13.63 9.44
CA TRP A 86 1.77 13.56 8.35
C TRP A 86 1.86 14.83 7.50
N TYR A 87 2.03 14.66 6.19
CA TYR A 87 2.06 15.74 5.21
C TYR A 87 0.83 15.65 4.31
N GLN A 88 0.01 16.69 4.28
CA GLN A 88 -1.08 16.78 3.31
C GLN A 88 -0.53 17.31 1.99
N VAL A 89 -0.79 16.59 0.90
CA VAL A 89 -0.28 16.92 -0.44
C VAL A 89 -1.33 16.59 -1.50
N THR A 90 -1.37 17.43 -2.54
CA THR A 90 -2.11 17.18 -3.76
C THR A 90 -1.10 16.91 -4.87
N LEU A 91 -1.22 15.76 -5.52
CA LEU A 91 -0.33 15.34 -6.61
C LEU A 91 -1.08 15.26 -7.94
N GLU A 92 -0.41 15.70 -9.00
CA GLU A 92 -0.78 15.45 -10.39
C GLU A 92 -0.01 14.24 -10.95
N PRO A 93 -0.45 13.60 -12.05
CA PRO A 93 0.31 12.54 -12.71
C PRO A 93 1.74 12.98 -13.02
N TYR A 94 2.69 12.14 -12.65
CA TYR A 94 4.15 12.33 -12.73
C TYR A 94 4.74 13.34 -11.75
N ASP A 95 3.92 13.96 -10.89
CA ASP A 95 4.41 14.84 -9.85
C ASP A 95 5.11 14.07 -8.73
N THR A 96 6.08 14.72 -8.08
CA THR A 96 6.87 14.15 -6.99
C THR A 96 6.96 15.12 -5.83
N PHE A 97 6.45 14.70 -4.68
CA PHE A 97 6.60 15.41 -3.41
C PHE A 97 7.80 14.88 -2.63
N THR A 98 8.67 15.77 -2.16
CA THR A 98 9.78 15.45 -1.26
C THR A 98 9.59 16.26 0.02
N PRO A 99 9.36 15.64 1.19
CA PRO A 99 9.24 16.38 2.44
C PRO A 99 10.55 17.12 2.73
N ASN A 100 10.44 18.40 3.03
CA ASN A 100 11.59 19.22 3.38
C ASN A 100 11.91 19.01 4.86
N ILE A 101 12.79 18.05 5.15
CA ILE A 101 13.34 17.83 6.50
C ILE A 101 14.41 18.91 6.75
N LYS A 102 14.01 20.18 6.74
CA LYS A 102 14.81 21.19 7.44
C LYS A 102 14.53 20.94 8.90
N ALA A 103 15.49 20.31 9.56
CA ALA A 103 15.47 19.99 10.98
C ALA A 103 14.81 21.14 11.76
N GLU A 104 13.63 20.89 12.32
CA GLU A 104 13.16 21.64 13.48
C GLU A 104 13.99 21.23 14.71
N GLU A 105 15.32 21.31 14.59
CA GLU A 105 16.18 21.57 15.73
C GLU A 105 16.31 23.09 15.80
N THR A 106 15.83 23.67 16.90
CA THR A 106 16.11 25.01 17.45
C THR A 106 14.86 25.88 17.62
N THR A 107 14.01 25.55 18.60
CA THR A 107 13.52 26.58 19.53
C THR A 107 13.18 25.98 20.90
N GLN A 108 14.16 25.29 21.49
CA GLN A 108 14.21 25.10 22.94
C GLN A 108 15.61 25.43 23.43
N THR A 109 15.87 26.71 23.71
CA THR A 109 17.00 27.16 24.54
C THR A 109 16.60 28.48 25.20
N THR A 110 16.18 28.33 26.47
CA THR A 110 16.40 29.21 27.63
C THR A 110 16.38 30.74 27.47
N ALA A 111 15.46 31.36 28.21
CA ALA A 111 15.79 32.51 29.06
C ALA A 111 14.86 32.51 30.30
N ASN A 112 15.18 31.62 31.25
CA ASN A 112 14.97 31.93 32.66
C ASN A 112 16.30 32.52 33.13
N GLU A 113 16.35 33.83 33.25
CA GLU A 113 17.18 34.53 34.24
C GLU A 113 16.50 35.85 34.61
#